data_AF-A0A920UT11-F1
#
_entry.id   AF-A0A920UT11-F1
#
_cell.length_a   1.000
_cell.length_b   1.000
_cell.length_c   1.000
_cell.angle_alpha   90.00
_cell.angle_beta   90.00
_cell.angle_gamma   90.00
#
_symmetry.space_group_name_H-M   'P 1'
#
loop_
_entity.id
_entity.type
_entity.pdbx_description
1 polymer ?
#
loop_
_entity_poly.entity_id
_entity_poly.type
_entity_poly.pdbx_seq_one_letter_code
_entity_poly.pdbx_strand_id
1 'polypeptide(L)'
;MLWRVAREVFIAGTTSEARRLVTEGTMARDFEGYFIPMLSKNDRLGIMKNDPDMPDSDVTIDYLIDNVFIVGSVVEVTQKLNDLYGELGGFGTLLAMGHEWNPYEAWQESMTALIKDVLPNVA
;
A
#
# COMPACT_ATOMS: atom_id res chain seq x y z
N MET A 1 10.69 -10.68 19.82
CA MET A 1 9.87 -9.50 19.45
C MET A 1 9.38 -9.73 18.04
N LEU A 2 8.08 -9.62 17.79
CA LEU A 2 7.59 -9.66 16.41
C LEU A 2 8.06 -8.41 15.67
N TRP A 3 8.45 -8.54 14.40
CA TRP A 3 8.93 -7.42 13.59
C TRP A 3 7.79 -6.48 13.17
N ARG A 4 8.17 -5.32 12.64
CA ARG A 4 7.24 -4.31 12.11
C ARG A 4 7.28 -4.32 10.60
N VAL A 5 6.12 -4.14 9.97
CA VAL A 5 5.98 -4.17 8.51
C VAL A 5 5.39 -2.85 8.06
N ALA A 6 6.09 -2.15 7.17
CA ALA A 6 5.62 -0.91 6.58
C ALA A 6 4.90 -1.20 5.25
N ARG A 7 3.73 -0.60 5.08
CA ARG A 7 2.94 -0.69 3.85
C ARG A 7 2.22 0.61 3.57
N GLU A 8 2.07 0.88 2.28
CA GLU A 8 1.03 1.76 1.81
C GLU A 8 -0.33 1.09 1.98
N VAL A 9 -1.28 1.79 2.61
CA VAL A 9 -2.60 1.26 2.91
C VAL A 9 -3.67 2.26 2.52
N PHE A 10 -4.64 1.84 1.71
CA PHE A 10 -5.79 2.67 1.38
C PHE A 10 -7.07 1.86 1.22
N ILE A 11 -8.13 2.27 1.92
CA ILE A 11 -9.41 1.58 1.95
C ILE A 11 -10.51 2.52 1.48
N ALA A 12 -11.36 2.05 0.57
CA ALA A 12 -12.58 2.73 0.16
C ALA A 12 -13.77 1.78 0.16
N GLY A 13 -14.96 2.29 -0.16
CA GLY A 13 -16.20 1.49 -0.18
C GLY A 13 -16.17 0.31 -1.15
N THR A 14 -15.38 0.40 -2.22
CA THR A 14 -15.12 -0.73 -3.14
C THR A 14 -13.66 -0.75 -3.54
N THR A 15 -13.18 -1.90 -4.00
CA THR A 15 -11.82 -2.05 -4.54
C THR A 15 -11.57 -1.13 -5.72
N SER A 16 -12.52 -1.05 -6.66
CA SER A 16 -12.40 -0.19 -7.83
C SER A 16 -12.27 1.28 -7.45
N GLU A 17 -13.03 1.73 -6.46
CA GLU A 17 -12.93 3.10 -5.95
C GLU A 17 -11.61 3.35 -5.23
N ALA A 18 -11.15 2.41 -4.41
CA ALA A 18 -9.86 2.51 -3.72
C ALA A 18 -8.72 2.66 -4.74
N ARG A 19 -8.71 1.80 -5.77
CA ARG A 19 -7.73 1.90 -6.87
C ARG A 19 -7.83 3.25 -7.57
N ARG A 20 -9.03 3.69 -7.95
CA ARG A 20 -9.23 4.98 -8.61
C ARG A 20 -8.66 6.15 -7.79
N LEU A 21 -8.96 6.21 -6.50
CA LEU A 21 -8.50 7.28 -5.61
C LEU A 21 -6.98 7.27 -5.41
N VAL A 22 -6.35 6.09 -5.39
CA VAL A 22 -4.89 5.97 -5.31
C VAL A 22 -4.23 6.40 -6.62
N THR A 23 -4.72 5.91 -7.76
CA THR A 23 -4.16 6.19 -9.09
C THR A 23 -4.36 7.65 -9.52
N GLU A 24 -5.47 8.28 -9.15
CA GLU A 24 -5.77 9.67 -9.51
C GLU A 24 -5.33 10.69 -8.44
N GLY A 25 -4.79 10.22 -7.32
CA GLY A 25 -4.64 11.03 -6.10
C GLY A 25 -3.21 11.22 -5.60
N THR A 26 -3.13 11.56 -4.31
CA THR A 26 -1.89 11.86 -3.58
C THR A 26 -0.83 10.78 -3.71
N MET A 27 -1.20 9.50 -3.59
CA MET A 27 -0.24 8.40 -3.64
C MET A 27 0.42 8.29 -5.02
N ALA A 28 -0.35 8.34 -6.11
CA ALA A 28 0.23 8.29 -7.44
C ALA A 28 1.16 9.46 -7.71
N ARG A 29 0.72 10.68 -7.38
CA ARG A 29 1.56 11.88 -7.46
C ARG A 29 2.89 11.70 -6.72
N ASP A 30 2.89 11.14 -5.52
CA ASP A 30 4.10 11.00 -4.70
C ASP A 30 5.02 9.90 -5.22
N PHE A 31 4.45 8.76 -5.63
CA PHE A 31 5.26 7.66 -6.16
C PHE A 31 5.85 7.99 -7.52
N GLU A 32 5.03 8.51 -8.45
CA GLU A 32 5.49 8.87 -9.79
C GLU A 32 6.38 10.12 -9.79
N GLY A 33 6.05 11.11 -8.96
CA GLY A 33 6.76 12.39 -8.90
C GLY A 33 8.02 12.37 -8.02
N TYR A 34 8.08 11.49 -7.03
CA TYR A 34 9.17 11.48 -6.05
C TYR A 34 9.79 10.10 -5.80
N PHE A 35 9.03 9.12 -5.29
CA PHE A 35 9.65 7.87 -4.81
C PHE A 35 10.28 7.03 -5.92
N ILE A 36 9.59 6.78 -7.02
CA ILE A 36 10.12 5.98 -8.14
C ILE A 36 11.35 6.66 -8.75
N PRO A 37 11.32 7.96 -9.13
CA PRO A 37 12.51 8.66 -9.63
C PRO A 37 13.67 8.67 -8.63
N MET A 38 13.38 8.91 -7.34
CA MET A 38 14.39 8.95 -6.29
C MET A 38 15.04 7.57 -6.11
N LEU A 39 14.26 6.49 -6.04
CA LEU A 39 14.79 5.14 -5.85
C LEU A 39 15.56 4.65 -7.08
N SER A 40 15.07 4.93 -8.28
CA SER A 40 15.76 4.58 -9.53
C SER A 40 17.10 5.30 -9.65
N LYS A 41 17.16 6.61 -9.36
CA LYS A 41 18.42 7.39 -9.36
C LYS A 41 19.48 6.89 -8.37
N ASN A 42 19.08 6.12 -7.35
CA ASN A 42 19.97 5.58 -6.33
C ASN A 42 20.23 4.07 -6.49
N ASP A 43 19.81 3.46 -7.59
CA ASP A 43 19.90 2.00 -7.83
C ASP A 43 19.21 1.17 -6.73
N ARG A 44 18.11 1.69 -6.15
CA ARG A 44 17.36 1.05 -5.05
C ARG A 44 15.96 0.61 -5.43
N LEU A 45 15.51 0.82 -6.67
CA LEU A 45 14.14 0.50 -7.08
C LEU A 45 13.82 -1.00 -6.98
N GLY A 46 14.84 -1.87 -7.00
CA GLY A 46 14.70 -3.31 -6.80
C GLY A 46 13.96 -3.72 -5.52
N ILE A 47 13.88 -2.87 -4.49
CA ILE A 47 13.11 -3.17 -3.27
C ILE A 47 11.59 -3.28 -3.51
N MET A 48 11.09 -2.75 -4.63
CA MET A 48 9.67 -2.79 -5.00
C MET A 48 9.35 -3.93 -5.98
N LYS A 49 10.35 -4.66 -6.47
CA LYS A 49 10.18 -5.67 -7.51
C LYS A 49 9.98 -7.06 -6.90
N ASN A 50 8.97 -7.78 -7.38
CA ASN A 50 8.78 -9.19 -7.04
C ASN A 50 9.74 -10.09 -7.84
N ASP A 51 10.14 -9.66 -9.03
CA ASP A 51 11.17 -10.29 -9.85
C ASP A 51 12.40 -9.37 -9.94
N PRO A 52 13.58 -9.81 -9.46
CA PRO A 52 14.81 -9.03 -9.58
C PRO A 52 15.19 -8.63 -11.01
N ASP A 53 14.78 -9.42 -12.01
CA ASP A 53 15.11 -9.20 -13.43
C ASP A 53 14.08 -8.32 -14.17
N MET A 54 12.97 -7.94 -13.51
CA MET A 54 11.97 -7.02 -14.04
C MET A 54 12.60 -5.64 -14.32
N PRO A 55 12.31 -4.99 -15.46
CA PRO A 55 12.86 -3.67 -15.77
C PRO A 55 12.27 -2.58 -14.85
N ASP A 56 13.06 -1.55 -14.55
CA ASP A 56 12.63 -0.40 -13.72
C ASP A 56 11.38 0.30 -14.28
N SER A 57 11.22 0.33 -15.62
CA SER A 57 10.09 0.95 -16.31
C SER A 57 8.74 0.33 -15.97
N ASP A 58 8.74 -0.93 -15.52
CA ASP A 58 7.52 -1.67 -15.24
C ASP A 58 7.04 -1.44 -13.79
N VAL A 59 7.85 -0.77 -12.95
CA VAL A 59 7.46 -0.35 -11.61
C VAL A 59 6.59 0.90 -11.71
N THR A 60 5.32 0.68 -12.06
CA THR A 60 4.28 1.71 -12.17
C THR A 60 3.38 1.72 -10.94
N ILE A 61 2.52 2.74 -10.82
CA ILE A 61 1.51 2.76 -9.76
C ILE A 61 0.57 1.57 -9.80
N ASP A 62 0.12 1.16 -10.99
CA ASP A 62 -0.74 -0.01 -11.12
C ASP A 62 -0.02 -1.28 -10.65
N TYR A 63 1.25 -1.44 -11.04
CA TYR A 63 2.07 -2.54 -10.56
C TYR A 63 2.21 -2.53 -9.02
N LEU A 64 2.47 -1.36 -8.42
CA LEU A 64 2.59 -1.24 -6.97
C LEU A 64 1.28 -1.55 -6.25
N ILE A 65 0.13 -1.12 -6.77
CA ILE A 65 -1.20 -1.45 -6.23
C ILE A 65 -1.46 -2.95 -6.25
N ASP A 66 -1.06 -3.63 -7.32
CA ASP A 66 -1.31 -5.06 -7.52
C ASP A 66 -0.38 -5.96 -6.72
N ASN A 67 0.83 -5.50 -6.42
CA ASN A 67 1.90 -6.37 -5.94
C ASN A 67 2.49 -5.98 -4.58
N VAL A 68 2.39 -4.72 -4.17
CA VAL A 68 3.13 -4.19 -3.02
C VAL A 68 2.22 -3.50 -2.00
N PHE A 69 1.31 -2.66 -2.48
CA PHE A 69 0.42 -1.87 -1.62
C PHE A 69 -0.75 -2.70 -1.13
N ILE A 70 -1.32 -2.28 0.00
CA ILE A 70 -2.51 -2.86 0.60
C ILE A 70 -3.69 -1.92 0.32
N VAL A 71 -4.18 -1.97 -0.91
CA VAL A 71 -5.26 -1.12 -1.41
C VAL A 71 -6.48 -1.96 -1.76
N GLY A 72 -7.68 -1.52 -1.38
CA GLY A 72 -8.93 -2.20 -1.75
C GLY A 72 -10.14 -1.82 -0.91
N SER A 73 -11.17 -2.67 -0.95
CA SER A 73 -12.26 -2.64 0.03
C SER A 73 -11.82 -3.18 1.39
N VAL A 74 -12.63 -3.01 2.44
CA VAL A 74 -12.38 -3.60 3.77
C VAL A 74 -12.10 -5.10 3.69
N VAL A 75 -12.90 -5.83 2.89
CA VAL A 75 -12.76 -7.29 2.73
C VAL A 75 -11.41 -7.64 2.09
N GLU A 76 -11.06 -6.97 1.00
CA GLU A 76 -9.81 -7.24 0.28
C GLU A 76 -8.57 -6.85 1.08
N VAL A 77 -8.59 -5.69 1.73
CA VAL A 77 -7.48 -5.25 2.58
C VAL A 77 -7.29 -6.19 3.77
N THR A 78 -8.38 -6.68 4.38
CA THR A 78 -8.30 -7.69 5.45
C THR A 78 -7.65 -8.99 4.94
N GLN A 79 -8.03 -9.44 3.74
CA GLN A 79 -7.44 -10.63 3.14
C GLN A 79 -5.95 -10.42 2.85
N LYS A 80 -5.58 -9.32 2.17
CA LYS A 80 -4.18 -8.99 1.86
C LYS A 80 -3.28 -8.92 3.11
N LEU A 81 -3.79 -8.39 4.22
CA LEU A 81 -3.05 -8.34 5.48
C LEU A 81 -2.90 -9.71 6.14
N ASN A 82 -3.92 -10.57 6.09
CA ASN A 82 -3.82 -11.94 6.58
C ASN A 82 -2.88 -12.79 5.72
N ASP A 83 -2.90 -12.62 4.41
CA ASP A 83 -1.96 -13.27 3.49
C ASP A 83 -0.53 -12.85 3.81
N LEU A 84 -0.29 -11.53 3.90
CA LEU A 84 1.01 -10.97 4.30
C LEU A 84 1.46 -11.47 5.69
N TYR A 85 0.53 -11.58 6.64
CA TYR A 85 0.83 -12.13 7.96
C TYR A 85 1.29 -13.59 7.85
N GLY A 86 0.59 -14.41 7.07
CA GLY A 86 0.94 -15.81 6.83
C GLY A 86 2.30 -15.98 6.14
N GLU A 87 2.54 -15.22 5.07
CA GLU A 87 3.80 -15.22 4.30
C GLU A 87 5.02 -14.87 5.18
N LEU A 88 4.84 -13.95 6.11
CA LEU A 88 5.89 -13.49 7.02
C LEU A 88 6.01 -14.36 8.29
N GLY A 89 5.14 -15.35 8.51
CA GLY A 89 5.09 -16.09 9.77
C GLY A 89 4.69 -15.21 10.97
N GLY A 90 3.92 -14.16 10.69
CA GLY A 90 3.40 -13.19 11.65
C GLY A 90 4.21 -11.88 11.73
N PHE A 91 3.54 -10.80 12.15
CA PHE A 91 4.18 -9.54 12.50
C PHE A 91 3.43 -8.82 13.62
N GLY A 92 4.10 -7.93 14.35
CA GLY A 92 3.54 -7.31 15.56
C GLY A 92 2.94 -5.93 15.35
N THR A 93 3.35 -5.22 14.30
CA THR A 93 2.87 -3.86 14.03
C THR A 93 2.87 -3.59 12.54
N LEU A 94 1.72 -3.21 12.01
CA LEU A 94 1.59 -2.57 10.71
C LEU A 94 1.93 -1.08 10.87
N LEU A 95 2.92 -0.61 10.11
CA LEU A 95 3.23 0.80 9.97
C LEU A 95 2.58 1.30 8.68
N ALA A 96 1.36 1.81 8.78
CA ALA A 96 0.67 2.43 7.66
C ALA A 96 1.37 3.75 7.29
N MET A 97 1.85 3.85 6.05
CA MET A 97 2.55 5.03 5.55
C MET A 97 1.56 6.19 5.33
N GLY A 98 2.00 7.40 5.69
CA GLY A 98 1.18 8.61 5.65
C GLY A 98 1.70 9.58 4.60
N HIS A 99 0.78 10.28 3.95
CA HIS A 99 1.03 11.28 2.91
C HIS A 99 0.28 12.59 3.21
N GLU A 100 0.62 13.67 2.52
CA GLU A 100 -0.16 14.91 2.51
C GLU A 100 -1.43 14.80 1.64
N TRP A 101 -2.40 14.04 2.16
CA TRP A 101 -3.66 13.77 1.47
C TRP A 101 -4.48 15.00 1.18
N ASN A 102 -4.99 15.07 -0.06
CA ASN A 102 -5.93 16.10 -0.50
C ASN A 102 -6.96 15.48 -1.45
N PRO A 103 -8.26 15.45 -1.09
CA PRO A 103 -8.84 15.90 0.18
C PRO A 103 -8.42 15.02 1.36
N TYR A 104 -8.32 15.62 2.55
CA TYR A 104 -7.87 14.93 3.78
C TYR A 104 -8.89 13.89 4.27
N GLU A 105 -10.18 14.14 4.02
CA GLU A 105 -11.31 13.33 4.46
C GLU A 105 -11.21 11.89 3.95
N ALA A 106 -10.80 11.70 2.69
CA ALA A 106 -10.66 10.37 2.09
C ALA A 106 -9.63 9.50 2.85
N TRP A 107 -8.52 10.09 3.27
CA TRP A 107 -7.53 9.40 4.10
C TRP A 107 -8.04 9.13 5.50
N GLN A 108 -8.72 10.10 6.11
CA GLN A 108 -9.29 9.94 7.44
C GLN A 108 -10.31 8.78 7.47
N GLU A 109 -11.16 8.68 6.46
CA GLU A 109 -12.12 7.58 6.29
C GLU A 109 -11.40 6.24 6.11
N SER A 110 -10.40 6.19 5.23
CA SER A 110 -9.56 5.01 5.01
C SER A 110 -8.88 4.52 6.30
N MET A 111 -8.22 5.40 7.05
CA MET A 111 -7.57 5.03 8.32
C MET A 111 -8.57 4.67 9.41
N THR A 112 -9.76 5.29 9.40
CA THR A 112 -10.85 4.91 10.30
C THR A 112 -11.32 3.48 10.02
N ALA A 113 -11.50 3.13 8.75
CA ALA A 113 -11.86 1.77 8.33
C ALA A 113 -10.75 0.76 8.65
N LEU A 114 -9.48 1.14 8.46
CA LEU A 114 -8.34 0.30 8.85
C LEU A 114 -8.42 -0.07 10.35
N ILE A 115 -8.63 0.92 11.21
CA ILE A 115 -8.66 0.72 12.67
C ILE A 115 -9.90 -0.05 13.11
N LYS A 116 -11.08 0.29 12.60
CA LYS A 116 -12.36 -0.23 13.11
C LYS A 116 -12.79 -1.55 12.46
N ASP A 117 -12.51 -1.72 11.18
CA ASP A 117 -13.13 -2.77 10.37
C ASP A 117 -12.11 -3.79 9.86
N VAL A 118 -10.84 -3.41 9.68
CA VAL A 118 -9.80 -4.31 9.18
C VAL A 118 -8.98 -4.93 10.30
N LEU A 119 -8.26 -4.12 11.09
CA LEU A 119 -7.30 -4.62 12.08
C LEU A 119 -7.90 -5.61 13.11
N PRO A 120 -9.16 -5.48 13.57
CA PRO A 120 -9.77 -6.49 14.45
C PRO A 120 -9.96 -7.88 13.81
N ASN A 121 -9.87 -7.97 12.48
CA ASN A 121 -10.06 -9.18 11.69
C ASN A 121 -8.74 -9.70 11.07
N VAL A 122 -7.59 -9.17 11.51
CA VAL A 122 -6.25 -9.65 11.13
C VAL A 122 -5.66 -10.45 12.30
N ALA A 123 -5.06 -11.61 11.97
CA ALA A 123 -4.51 -12.58 12.93
C ALA A 123 -3.27 -12.10 13.72
#